data_AF-A0A1B6EPE9-F1
#
_entry.id   AF-A0A1B6EPE9-F1
#
_cell.length_a   1.000
_cell.length_b   1.000
_cell.length_c   1.000
_cell.angle_alpha   90.00
_cell.angle_beta   90.00
_cell.angle_gamma   90.00
#
_symmetry.space_group_name_H-M   'P 1'
#
loop_
_entity.id
_entity.type
_entity.pdbx_description
1 polymer ?
#
loop_
_entity_poly.entity_id
_entity_poly.type
_entity_poly.pdbx_seq_one_letter_code
_entity_poly.pdbx_strand_id
1 'polypeptide(L)'
;MASSSELEDFLQGPLVTWLQSCIESPEKITDFEDLADGTVIHEVLLLIDPEPLHHGVLPSLGNASIRVRNFDCIIKNIKTLYEEELCQLIVSLPDCVRLGRDIKTKEGLEDLQLLLLLLLGCAVQCPNKQTFIEGIKSLPVDAQHGLVHCIKQVTESQQIVLTPDNLESVSNELLLRHVRHLIKQRDKYLQYWAGQEERKCGAVTPTVTTLSTGERGESQHLAVELADWKARLRKQRQELEEKSEALAEMKDELEHNRAQVAKLRAEMQDLKQQARATKAYRDELDSLREKSERCDRLEAEVARYRDKLSDLEFYRSRVEELRQDNRVLEETREMLEEQLARARKRGDHLMELEASILQYKQTINDLVLERDANHEKLQQMFEENAELAILSRSQLNNTVHDSDHLDEDTDTGSGDNSLSEQLTSN
;
A
#
# COMPACT_ATOMS: atom_id res chain seq x y z
N MET A 1 -13.80 -32.74 -42.59
CA MET A 1 -12.39 -32.30 -42.74
C MET A 1 -12.42 -30.81 -43.03
N ALA A 2 -11.50 -30.04 -42.45
CA ALA A 2 -11.24 -28.67 -42.86
C ALA A 2 -10.68 -28.66 -44.29
N SER A 3 -10.91 -27.59 -45.05
CA SER A 3 -10.33 -27.46 -46.39
C SER A 3 -8.82 -27.20 -46.31
N SER A 4 -8.09 -27.47 -47.40
CA SER A 4 -6.66 -27.12 -47.49
C SER A 4 -6.44 -25.63 -47.25
N SER A 5 -7.34 -24.79 -47.77
CA SER A 5 -7.29 -23.34 -47.57
C SER A 5 -7.47 -22.95 -46.10
N GLU A 6 -8.40 -23.57 -45.35
CA GLU A 6 -8.59 -23.28 -43.92
C GLU A 6 -7.34 -23.65 -43.10
N LEU A 7 -6.65 -24.74 -43.47
CA LEU A 7 -5.42 -25.17 -42.83
C LEU A 7 -4.23 -24.24 -43.14
N GLU A 8 -4.11 -23.80 -44.39
CA GLU A 8 -3.09 -22.82 -44.82
C GLU A 8 -3.31 -21.45 -44.17
N ASP A 9 -4.56 -20.96 -44.14
CA ASP A 9 -4.93 -19.70 -43.49
C ASP A 9 -4.60 -19.73 -41.99
N PHE A 10 -4.83 -20.88 -41.33
CA PHE A 10 -4.46 -21.06 -39.93
C PHE A 10 -2.93 -21.02 -39.71
N LEU A 11 -2.15 -21.71 -40.56
CA LEU A 11 -0.69 -21.72 -40.48
C LEU A 11 -0.08 -20.33 -40.73
N GLN A 12 -0.69 -19.52 -41.58
CA GLN A 12 -0.30 -18.13 -41.82
C GLN A 12 -0.89 -17.15 -40.79
N GLY A 13 -1.69 -17.67 -39.84
CA GLY A 13 -2.39 -16.89 -38.85
C GLY A 13 -1.48 -16.31 -37.75
N PRO A 14 -2.01 -15.35 -36.97
CA PRO A 14 -1.25 -14.67 -35.92
C PRO A 14 -0.73 -15.61 -34.82
N LEU A 15 -1.52 -16.63 -34.44
CA LEU A 15 -1.14 -17.57 -33.38
C LEU A 15 0.04 -18.46 -33.77
N VAL A 16 0.08 -18.95 -35.02
CA VAL A 16 1.20 -19.78 -35.51
C VAL A 16 2.44 -18.91 -35.74
N THR A 17 2.27 -17.70 -36.27
CA THR A 17 3.36 -16.71 -36.40
C THR A 17 4.00 -16.41 -35.03
N TRP A 18 3.19 -16.22 -33.99
CA TRP A 18 3.68 -16.04 -32.63
C TRP A 18 4.39 -17.28 -32.10
N LEU A 19 3.80 -18.48 -32.27
CA LEU A 19 4.41 -19.73 -31.83
C LEU A 19 5.80 -19.95 -32.46
N GLN A 20 5.93 -19.68 -33.76
CA GLN A 20 7.19 -19.74 -34.50
C GLN A 20 8.24 -18.75 -33.96
N SER A 21 7.82 -17.58 -33.46
CA SER A 21 8.73 -16.57 -32.91
C SER A 21 9.31 -16.94 -31.55
N CYS A 22 8.67 -17.86 -30.82
CA CYS A 22 9.11 -18.29 -29.50
C CYS A 22 10.17 -19.40 -29.56
N ILE A 23 10.29 -20.12 -30.68
CA ILE A 23 11.19 -21.27 -30.83
C ILE A 23 12.48 -20.90 -31.55
N GLU A 24 13.60 -21.51 -31.15
CA GLU A 24 14.93 -21.21 -31.72
C GLU A 24 15.04 -21.58 -33.21
N SER A 25 14.24 -22.54 -33.66
CA SER A 25 14.23 -23.02 -35.05
C SER A 25 12.81 -22.94 -35.62
N PRO A 26 12.41 -21.79 -36.20
CA PRO A 26 11.08 -21.61 -36.79
C PRO A 26 10.75 -22.63 -37.88
N GLU A 27 11.77 -23.17 -38.56
CA GLU A 27 11.67 -24.22 -39.58
C GLU A 27 11.15 -25.57 -39.04
N LYS A 28 10.94 -25.70 -37.73
CA LYS A 28 10.22 -26.84 -37.14
C LYS A 28 8.71 -26.84 -37.46
N ILE A 29 8.14 -25.71 -37.90
CA ILE A 29 6.73 -25.60 -38.29
C ILE A 29 6.67 -25.19 -39.76
N THR A 30 6.63 -26.18 -40.65
CA THR A 30 6.50 -26.02 -42.10
C THR A 30 5.14 -26.41 -42.61
N ASP A 31 4.54 -27.45 -42.03
CA ASP A 31 3.22 -27.92 -42.38
C ASP A 31 2.34 -28.12 -41.13
N PHE A 32 1.09 -28.54 -41.36
CA PHE A 32 0.15 -28.73 -40.27
C PHE A 32 0.46 -29.97 -39.42
N GLU A 33 1.18 -30.97 -39.97
CA GLU A 33 1.54 -32.19 -39.23
C GLU A 33 2.57 -31.91 -38.15
N ASP A 34 3.41 -30.89 -38.35
CA ASP A 34 4.39 -30.44 -37.35
C ASP A 34 3.74 -30.03 -36.01
N LEU A 35 2.45 -29.65 -36.03
CA LEU A 35 1.67 -29.31 -34.82
C LEU A 35 0.93 -30.52 -34.23
N ALA A 36 0.81 -31.64 -34.96
CA ALA A 36 -0.05 -32.76 -34.58
C ALA A 36 0.41 -33.48 -33.31
N ASP A 37 1.72 -33.49 -33.03
CA ASP A 37 2.25 -34.15 -31.84
C ASP A 37 2.21 -33.27 -30.59
N GLY A 38 1.98 -31.96 -30.75
CA GLY A 38 2.00 -30.98 -29.67
C GLY A 38 3.39 -30.72 -29.08
N THR A 39 4.46 -31.27 -29.65
CA THR A 39 5.85 -31.15 -29.16
C THR A 39 6.34 -29.70 -29.20
N VAL A 40 6.10 -28.99 -30.30
CA VAL A 40 6.49 -27.58 -30.44
C VAL A 40 5.66 -26.67 -29.51
N ILE A 41 4.38 -27.00 -29.32
CA ILE A 41 3.50 -26.31 -28.37
C ILE A 41 4.00 -26.49 -26.95
N HIS A 42 4.47 -27.71 -26.62
CA HIS A 42 5.05 -28.01 -25.32
C HIS A 42 6.41 -27.31 -25.11
N GLU A 43 7.25 -27.19 -26.14
CA GLU A 43 8.50 -26.42 -26.08
C GLU A 43 8.23 -24.98 -25.66
N VAL A 44 7.22 -24.32 -26.26
CA VAL A 44 6.83 -22.96 -25.87
C VAL A 44 6.20 -22.92 -24.47
N LEU A 45 5.42 -23.94 -24.08
CA LEU A 45 4.91 -24.05 -22.72
C LEU A 45 6.05 -24.06 -21.69
N LEU A 46 7.16 -24.75 -21.96
CA LEU A 46 8.32 -24.82 -21.07
C LEU A 46 9.08 -23.47 -20.95
N LEU A 47 8.93 -22.57 -21.93
CA LEU A 47 9.44 -21.20 -21.83
C LEU A 47 8.58 -20.35 -20.88
N ILE A 48 7.29 -20.67 -20.77
CA ILE A 48 6.34 -19.98 -19.91
C ILE A 48 6.44 -20.52 -18.48
N ASP A 49 6.48 -21.83 -18.34
CA ASP A 49 6.57 -22.58 -17.09
C ASP A 49 7.64 -23.67 -17.20
N PRO A 50 8.87 -23.41 -16.68
CA PRO A 50 9.98 -24.35 -16.78
C PRO A 50 9.80 -25.64 -15.95
N GLU A 51 8.92 -25.64 -14.95
CA GLU A 51 8.69 -26.77 -14.03
C GLU A 51 7.20 -27.17 -13.99
N PRO A 52 6.61 -27.58 -15.13
CA PRO A 52 5.19 -27.84 -15.21
C PRO A 52 4.78 -29.08 -14.40
N LEU A 53 3.59 -29.09 -13.82
CA LEU A 53 3.13 -30.18 -12.96
C LEU A 53 3.05 -31.53 -13.70
N HIS A 54 2.58 -31.53 -14.94
CA HIS A 54 2.42 -32.72 -15.77
C HIS A 54 3.52 -32.83 -16.82
N HIS A 55 4.11 -34.02 -16.92
CA HIS A 55 5.24 -34.30 -17.80
C HIS A 55 4.92 -35.43 -18.80
N GLY A 56 5.77 -35.56 -19.83
CA GLY A 56 5.82 -36.75 -20.67
C GLY A 56 5.25 -36.59 -22.07
N VAL A 57 5.30 -35.39 -22.65
CA VAL A 57 5.08 -35.19 -24.09
C VAL A 57 6.21 -35.89 -24.87
N LEU A 58 5.86 -36.72 -25.85
CA LEU A 58 6.80 -37.51 -26.64
C LEU A 58 6.43 -37.49 -28.13
N PRO A 59 7.36 -37.66 -29.07
CA PRO A 59 7.02 -37.88 -30.48
C PRO A 59 6.04 -39.03 -30.65
N SER A 60 4.94 -38.82 -31.37
CA SER A 60 3.89 -39.82 -31.53
C SER A 60 4.20 -40.84 -32.62
N LEU A 61 5.03 -40.47 -33.59
CA LEU A 61 5.30 -41.24 -34.79
C LEU A 61 4.01 -41.67 -35.51
N GLY A 62 2.99 -40.80 -35.48
CA GLY A 62 1.67 -41.04 -36.07
C GLY A 62 0.68 -41.75 -35.14
N ASN A 63 1.07 -42.13 -33.92
CA ASN A 63 0.20 -42.83 -32.98
C ASN A 63 -0.80 -41.88 -32.30
N ALA A 64 -2.08 -42.01 -32.67
CA ALA A 64 -3.15 -41.19 -32.14
C ALA A 64 -3.29 -41.25 -30.61
N SER A 65 -3.05 -42.39 -29.98
CA SER A 65 -3.14 -42.51 -28.51
C SER A 65 -2.03 -41.72 -27.81
N ILE A 66 -0.84 -41.66 -28.40
CA ILE A 66 0.26 -40.83 -27.88
C ILE A 66 -0.07 -39.35 -28.08
N ARG A 67 -0.61 -38.94 -29.24
CA ARG A 67 -1.06 -37.56 -29.45
C ARG A 67 -2.13 -37.13 -28.45
N VAL A 68 -3.15 -37.97 -28.20
CA VAL A 68 -4.17 -37.69 -27.17
C VAL A 68 -3.52 -37.47 -25.80
N ARG A 69 -2.57 -38.33 -25.40
CA ARG A 69 -1.84 -38.20 -24.14
C ARG A 69 -1.00 -36.93 -24.07
N ASN A 70 -0.35 -36.55 -25.18
CA ASN A 70 0.44 -35.33 -25.26
C ASN A 70 -0.44 -34.08 -25.08
N PHE A 71 -1.55 -33.98 -25.83
CA PHE A 71 -2.47 -32.85 -25.69
C PHE A 71 -3.15 -32.81 -24.33
N ASP A 72 -3.53 -33.96 -23.76
CA ASP A 72 -4.05 -34.02 -22.37
C ASP A 72 -3.04 -33.47 -21.36
N CYS A 73 -1.75 -33.79 -21.52
CA CYS A 73 -0.67 -33.25 -20.70
C CYS A 73 -0.57 -31.72 -20.83
N ILE A 74 -0.49 -31.20 -22.06
CA ILE A 74 -0.37 -29.75 -22.34
C ILE A 74 -1.59 -29.00 -21.80
N ILE A 75 -2.81 -29.50 -22.07
CA ILE A 75 -4.06 -28.87 -21.63
C ILE A 75 -4.15 -28.83 -20.10
N LYS A 76 -3.73 -29.90 -19.41
CA LYS A 76 -3.72 -29.91 -17.94
C LYS A 76 -2.76 -28.87 -17.37
N ASN A 77 -1.55 -28.74 -17.92
CA ASN A 77 -0.61 -27.71 -17.47
C ASN A 77 -1.12 -26.30 -17.73
N ILE A 78 -1.65 -26.02 -18.93
CA ILE A 78 -2.29 -24.73 -19.23
C ILE A 78 -3.41 -24.45 -18.24
N LYS A 79 -4.27 -25.44 -17.96
CA LYS A 79 -5.36 -25.31 -16.99
C LYS A 79 -4.84 -24.99 -15.59
N THR A 80 -3.80 -25.69 -15.13
CA THR A 80 -3.13 -25.42 -13.85
C THR A 80 -2.61 -23.98 -13.79
N LEU A 81 -1.97 -23.48 -14.85
CA LEU A 81 -1.51 -22.09 -14.90
C LEU A 81 -2.66 -21.08 -14.76
N TYR A 82 -3.78 -21.29 -15.46
CA TYR A 82 -4.94 -20.39 -15.29
C TYR A 82 -5.56 -20.46 -13.89
N GLU A 83 -5.79 -21.66 -13.37
CA GLU A 83 -6.54 -21.85 -12.12
C GLU A 83 -5.70 -21.57 -10.88
N GLU A 84 -4.44 -22.02 -10.84
CA GLU A 84 -3.58 -21.95 -9.64
C GLU A 84 -2.73 -20.68 -9.61
N GLU A 85 -2.16 -20.27 -10.76
CA GLU A 85 -1.27 -19.10 -10.81
C GLU A 85 -2.03 -17.81 -11.16
N LEU A 86 -2.89 -17.83 -12.18
CA LEU A 86 -3.61 -16.64 -12.64
C LEU A 86 -4.92 -16.39 -11.85
N CYS A 87 -5.40 -17.38 -11.08
CA CYS A 87 -6.69 -17.34 -10.39
C CYS A 87 -7.88 -17.04 -11.33
N GLN A 88 -7.85 -17.61 -12.54
CA GLN A 88 -8.85 -17.46 -13.60
C GLN A 88 -9.51 -18.80 -13.93
N LEU A 89 -10.80 -18.76 -14.27
CA LEU A 89 -11.56 -19.97 -14.62
C LEU A 89 -11.66 -20.11 -16.14
N ILE A 90 -11.12 -21.19 -16.70
CA ILE A 90 -11.33 -21.53 -18.12
C ILE A 90 -12.74 -22.09 -18.31
N VAL A 91 -13.55 -21.42 -19.12
CA VAL A 91 -14.93 -21.83 -19.45
C VAL A 91 -14.94 -22.85 -20.59
N SER A 92 -14.08 -22.63 -21.60
CA SER A 92 -14.00 -23.47 -22.80
C SER A 92 -12.61 -24.09 -22.90
N LEU A 93 -12.52 -25.41 -22.76
CA LEU A 93 -11.27 -26.17 -22.87
C LEU A 93 -11.22 -26.94 -24.20
N PRO A 94 -10.04 -27.06 -24.84
CA PRO A 94 -9.85 -27.91 -26.02
C PRO A 94 -10.09 -29.39 -25.73
N ASP A 95 -10.62 -30.14 -26.71
CA ASP A 95 -10.83 -31.59 -26.62
C ASP A 95 -9.55 -32.36 -27.01
N CYS A 96 -8.83 -32.90 -26.02
CA CYS A 96 -7.58 -33.66 -26.25
C CYS A 96 -7.77 -34.92 -27.10
N VAL A 97 -8.96 -35.54 -27.06
CA VAL A 97 -9.25 -36.74 -27.86
C VAL A 97 -9.40 -36.34 -29.33
N ARG A 98 -10.10 -35.23 -29.59
CA ARG A 98 -10.25 -34.68 -30.95
C ARG A 98 -8.93 -34.21 -31.52
N LEU A 99 -8.12 -33.51 -30.73
CA LEU A 99 -6.76 -33.11 -31.13
C LEU A 99 -5.86 -34.31 -31.44
N GLY A 100 -5.97 -35.42 -30.71
CA GLY A 100 -5.14 -36.59 -30.99
C GLY A 100 -5.61 -37.46 -32.16
N ARG A 101 -6.92 -37.48 -32.46
CA ARG A 101 -7.51 -38.40 -33.45
C ARG A 101 -7.98 -37.72 -34.73
N ASP A 102 -8.50 -36.51 -34.62
CA ASP A 102 -9.31 -35.84 -35.65
C ASP A 102 -8.90 -34.37 -35.86
N ILE A 103 -7.61 -34.02 -35.67
CA ILE A 103 -7.10 -32.64 -35.69
C ILE A 103 -7.34 -31.89 -37.00
N LYS A 104 -7.46 -32.60 -38.13
CA LYS A 104 -7.77 -32.02 -39.45
C LYS A 104 -9.26 -31.79 -39.70
N THR A 105 -10.13 -32.11 -38.74
CA THR A 105 -11.54 -31.72 -38.81
C THR A 105 -11.69 -30.23 -38.47
N LYS A 106 -12.79 -29.61 -38.90
CA LYS A 106 -13.07 -28.21 -38.56
C LYS A 106 -13.08 -27.99 -37.03
N GLU A 107 -13.73 -28.89 -36.33
CA GLU A 107 -13.79 -28.90 -34.86
C GLU A 107 -12.41 -29.13 -34.23
N GLY A 108 -11.55 -29.97 -34.84
CA GLY A 108 -10.17 -30.16 -34.39
C GLY A 108 -9.28 -28.94 -34.60
N LEU A 109 -9.48 -28.21 -35.70
CA LEU A 109 -8.81 -26.94 -35.96
C LEU A 109 -9.24 -25.86 -34.95
N GLU A 110 -10.54 -25.79 -34.63
CA GLU A 110 -11.09 -24.91 -33.59
C GLU A 110 -10.48 -25.22 -32.20
N ASP A 111 -10.35 -26.52 -31.85
CA ASP A 111 -9.69 -26.93 -30.61
C ASP A 111 -8.20 -26.54 -30.58
N LEU A 112 -7.49 -26.68 -31.71
CA LEU A 112 -6.07 -26.33 -31.80
C LEU A 112 -5.88 -24.81 -31.70
N GLN A 113 -6.74 -24.04 -32.37
CA GLN A 113 -6.75 -22.59 -32.27
C GLN A 113 -7.02 -22.14 -30.83
N LEU A 114 -7.98 -22.77 -30.15
CA LEU A 114 -8.29 -22.51 -28.74
C LEU A 114 -7.10 -22.86 -27.82
N LEU A 115 -6.40 -23.97 -28.09
CA LEU A 115 -5.21 -24.37 -27.34
C LEU A 115 -4.09 -23.32 -27.45
N LEU A 116 -3.77 -22.88 -28.68
CA LEU A 116 -2.75 -21.85 -28.91
C LEU A 116 -3.16 -20.50 -28.32
N LEU A 117 -4.45 -20.16 -28.38
CA LEU A 117 -5.00 -18.95 -27.78
C LEU A 117 -4.83 -18.94 -26.25
N LEU A 118 -5.15 -20.06 -25.59
CA LEU A 118 -4.96 -20.21 -24.15
C LEU A 118 -3.48 -20.15 -23.78
N LEU A 119 -2.59 -20.78 -24.56
CA LEU A 119 -1.14 -20.74 -24.34
C LEU A 119 -0.58 -19.31 -24.48
N LEU A 120 -1.02 -18.55 -25.49
CA LEU A 120 -0.68 -17.13 -25.64
C LEU A 120 -1.13 -16.33 -24.41
N GLY A 121 -2.34 -16.60 -23.92
CA GLY A 121 -2.85 -15.97 -22.70
C GLY A 121 -2.03 -16.29 -21.45
N CYS A 122 -1.47 -17.51 -21.34
CA CYS A 122 -0.47 -17.82 -20.31
C CYS A 122 0.79 -16.97 -20.51
N ALA A 123 1.33 -16.93 -21.72
CA ALA A 123 2.59 -16.24 -22.02
C ALA A 123 2.55 -14.73 -21.71
N VAL A 124 1.45 -14.05 -22.00
CA VAL A 124 1.32 -12.60 -21.76
C VAL A 124 0.92 -12.25 -20.32
N GLN A 125 0.61 -13.26 -19.49
CA GLN A 125 0.25 -13.09 -18.08
C GLN A 125 1.23 -13.73 -17.10
N CYS A 126 2.22 -14.50 -17.57
CA CYS A 126 3.22 -15.16 -16.72
C CYS A 126 4.23 -14.17 -16.10
N PRO A 127 5.05 -14.60 -15.11
CA PRO A 127 6.06 -13.75 -14.49
C PRO A 127 7.05 -13.12 -15.50
N ASN A 128 7.41 -13.87 -16.55
CA ASN A 128 8.33 -13.45 -17.61
C ASN A 128 7.62 -12.84 -18.83
N LYS A 129 6.38 -12.35 -18.68
CA LYS A 129 5.55 -11.82 -19.78
C LYS A 129 6.22 -10.74 -20.63
N GLN A 130 7.15 -9.97 -20.07
CA GLN A 130 7.86 -8.91 -20.80
C GLN A 130 8.63 -9.46 -22.00
N THR A 131 9.29 -10.61 -21.87
CA THR A 131 10.01 -11.29 -22.96
C THR A 131 9.06 -11.63 -24.10
N PHE A 132 7.89 -12.18 -23.80
CA PHE A 132 6.88 -12.52 -24.81
C PHE A 132 6.25 -11.27 -25.44
N ILE A 133 5.97 -10.23 -24.65
CA ILE A 133 5.41 -8.96 -25.16
C ILE A 133 6.42 -8.25 -26.08
N GLU A 134 7.70 -8.24 -25.75
CA GLU A 134 8.76 -7.69 -26.60
C GLU A 134 8.94 -8.51 -27.88
N GLY A 135 8.86 -9.85 -27.78
CA GLY A 135 8.81 -10.74 -28.95
C GLY A 135 7.63 -10.41 -29.86
N ILE A 136 6.42 -10.21 -29.32
CA ILE A 136 5.25 -9.81 -30.10
C ILE A 136 5.47 -8.46 -30.78
N LYS A 137 6.07 -7.48 -30.09
CA LYS A 137 6.36 -6.14 -30.67
C LYS A 137 7.37 -6.15 -31.81
N SER A 138 8.18 -7.20 -31.95
CA SER A 138 9.14 -7.34 -33.05
C SER A 138 8.55 -8.05 -34.28
N LEU A 139 7.35 -8.62 -34.18
CA LEU A 139 6.65 -9.28 -35.29
C LEU A 139 6.13 -8.29 -36.35
N PRO A 140 5.78 -8.77 -37.56
CA PRO A 140 5.11 -7.95 -38.57
C PRO A 140 3.83 -7.30 -38.04
N VAL A 141 3.54 -6.08 -38.49
CA VAL A 141 2.41 -5.26 -38.00
C VAL A 141 1.06 -5.97 -38.12
N ASP A 142 0.84 -6.74 -39.18
CA ASP A 142 -0.40 -7.50 -39.36
C ASP A 142 -0.56 -8.61 -38.31
N ALA A 143 0.53 -9.32 -37.98
CA ALA A 143 0.55 -10.31 -36.92
C ALA A 143 0.34 -9.66 -35.54
N GLN A 144 0.93 -8.49 -35.29
CA GLN A 144 0.70 -7.73 -34.05
C GLN A 144 -0.78 -7.40 -33.85
N HIS A 145 -1.45 -6.85 -34.87
CA HIS A 145 -2.88 -6.53 -34.79
C HIS A 145 -3.74 -7.77 -34.55
N GLY A 146 -3.45 -8.88 -35.24
CA GLY A 146 -4.12 -10.16 -35.02
C GLY A 146 -3.92 -10.68 -33.60
N LEU A 147 -2.70 -10.61 -33.08
CA LEU A 147 -2.37 -11.03 -31.71
C LEU A 147 -3.01 -10.16 -30.64
N VAL A 148 -3.14 -8.85 -30.86
CA VAL A 148 -3.91 -7.98 -29.94
C VAL A 148 -5.36 -8.46 -29.83
N HIS A 149 -5.98 -8.85 -30.93
CA HIS A 149 -7.32 -9.43 -30.90
C HIS A 149 -7.35 -10.76 -30.14
N CYS A 150 -6.38 -11.66 -30.38
CA CYS A 150 -6.26 -12.92 -29.65
C CYS A 150 -6.06 -12.70 -28.13
N ILE A 151 -5.20 -11.75 -27.74
CA ILE A 151 -4.98 -11.43 -26.32
C ILE A 151 -6.29 -10.95 -25.68
N LYS A 152 -7.00 -10.02 -26.32
CA LYS A 152 -8.32 -9.58 -25.83
C LYS A 152 -9.32 -10.73 -25.72
N GLN A 153 -9.33 -11.64 -26.68
CA GLN A 153 -10.21 -12.81 -26.63
C GLN A 153 -9.94 -13.69 -25.41
N VAL A 154 -8.70 -13.82 -24.94
CA VAL A 154 -8.38 -14.70 -23.81
C VAL A 154 -8.36 -13.96 -22.47
N THR A 155 -8.13 -12.65 -22.45
CA THR A 155 -8.08 -11.85 -21.20
C THR A 155 -9.38 -11.10 -20.88
N GLU A 156 -10.22 -10.81 -21.88
CA GLU A 156 -11.44 -10.00 -21.72
C GLU A 156 -12.74 -10.79 -22.01
N SER A 157 -12.68 -11.85 -22.84
CA SER A 157 -13.89 -12.60 -23.24
C SER A 157 -14.39 -13.59 -22.18
N GLN A 158 -15.59 -13.32 -21.69
CA GLN A 158 -16.33 -14.18 -20.75
C GLN A 158 -16.80 -15.53 -21.36
N GLN A 159 -16.51 -15.79 -22.64
CA GLN A 159 -16.83 -17.07 -23.30
C GLN A 159 -15.72 -18.11 -23.16
N ILE A 160 -14.47 -17.66 -22.96
CA ILE A 160 -13.29 -18.52 -22.96
C ILE A 160 -12.70 -18.59 -21.54
N VAL A 161 -12.47 -17.43 -20.92
CA VAL A 161 -11.90 -17.31 -19.57
C VAL A 161 -12.72 -16.32 -18.74
N LEU A 162 -13.03 -16.69 -17.51
CA LEU A 162 -13.61 -15.80 -16.51
C LEU A 162 -12.51 -15.36 -15.54
N THR A 163 -12.20 -14.07 -15.57
CA THR A 163 -11.29 -13.45 -14.62
C THR A 163 -12.08 -12.95 -13.40
N PRO A 164 -11.42 -12.79 -12.22
CA PRO A 164 -12.06 -12.23 -11.04
C PRO A 164 -12.69 -10.85 -11.30
N ASP A 165 -12.01 -10.00 -12.06
CA ASP A 165 -12.43 -8.63 -12.37
C ASP A 165 -13.68 -8.59 -13.27
N ASN A 166 -13.88 -9.61 -14.09
CA ASN A 166 -14.95 -9.63 -15.10
C ASN A 166 -16.18 -10.38 -14.60
N LEU A 167 -16.14 -10.98 -13.40
CA LEU A 167 -17.20 -11.86 -12.90
C LEU A 167 -18.53 -11.14 -12.70
N GLU A 168 -18.50 -9.89 -12.22
CA GLU A 168 -19.70 -9.06 -12.03
C GLU A 168 -20.31 -8.57 -13.34
N SER A 169 -19.52 -8.56 -14.43
CA SER A 169 -19.95 -8.13 -15.76
C SER A 169 -20.60 -9.24 -16.61
N VAL A 170 -20.67 -10.47 -16.08
CA VAL A 170 -21.27 -11.61 -16.77
C VAL A 170 -22.80 -11.46 -16.79
N SER A 171 -23.36 -11.29 -17.99
CA SER A 171 -24.83 -11.22 -18.14
C SER A 171 -25.51 -12.54 -17.78
N ASN A 172 -26.72 -12.46 -17.22
CA ASN A 172 -27.54 -13.64 -16.94
C ASN A 172 -27.81 -14.50 -18.19
N GLU A 173 -27.95 -13.89 -19.37
CA GLU A 173 -28.14 -14.64 -20.62
C GLU A 173 -26.91 -15.46 -20.98
N LEU A 174 -25.71 -14.90 -20.82
CA LEU A 174 -24.46 -15.62 -21.05
C LEU A 174 -24.28 -16.76 -20.05
N LEU A 175 -24.57 -16.52 -18.77
CA LEU A 175 -24.56 -17.56 -17.74
C LEU A 175 -25.54 -18.70 -18.07
N LEU A 176 -26.78 -18.37 -18.45
CA LEU A 176 -27.78 -19.36 -18.87
C LEU A 176 -27.35 -20.12 -20.13
N ARG A 177 -26.65 -19.47 -21.06
CA ARG A 177 -26.06 -20.14 -22.24
C ARG A 177 -25.00 -21.15 -21.81
N HIS A 178 -24.09 -20.79 -20.91
CA HIS A 178 -23.06 -21.69 -20.37
C HIS A 178 -23.69 -22.87 -19.61
N VAL A 179 -24.66 -22.63 -18.75
CA VAL A 179 -25.39 -23.69 -18.02
C VAL A 179 -26.10 -24.64 -19.00
N ARG A 180 -26.79 -24.13 -20.02
CA ARG A 180 -27.41 -24.95 -21.07
C ARG A 180 -26.37 -25.80 -21.82
N HIS A 181 -25.20 -25.24 -22.10
CA HIS A 181 -24.10 -25.97 -22.74
C HIS A 181 -23.59 -27.10 -21.85
N LEU A 182 -23.34 -26.84 -20.56
CA LEU A 182 -22.90 -27.84 -19.58
C LEU A 182 -23.90 -28.98 -19.43
N ILE A 183 -25.20 -28.68 -19.39
CA ILE A 183 -26.26 -29.71 -19.34
C ILE A 183 -26.18 -30.61 -20.57
N LYS A 184 -26.06 -30.04 -21.78
CA LYS A 184 -25.92 -30.83 -23.01
C LYS A 184 -24.67 -31.70 -23.01
N GLN A 185 -23.54 -31.18 -22.56
CA GLN A 185 -22.31 -31.95 -22.46
C GLN A 185 -22.44 -33.11 -21.46
N ARG A 186 -22.98 -32.83 -20.26
CA ARG A 186 -23.26 -33.86 -19.25
C ARG A 186 -24.14 -34.96 -19.81
N ASP A 187 -25.23 -34.62 -20.48
CA ASP A 187 -26.16 -35.60 -21.05
C ASP A 187 -25.49 -36.43 -22.15
N LYS A 188 -24.67 -35.80 -23.01
CA LYS A 188 -23.86 -36.48 -24.02
C LYS A 188 -22.88 -37.48 -23.39
N TYR A 189 -22.19 -37.10 -22.31
CA TYR A 189 -21.29 -38.00 -21.59
C TYR A 189 -22.07 -39.15 -20.95
N LEU A 190 -23.19 -38.89 -20.25
CA LEU A 190 -24.00 -39.95 -19.66
C LEU A 190 -24.47 -40.99 -20.72
N GLN A 191 -24.88 -40.53 -21.91
CA GLN A 191 -25.22 -41.42 -23.02
C GLN A 191 -24.01 -42.24 -23.52
N TYR A 192 -22.85 -41.60 -23.65
CA TYR A 192 -21.62 -42.29 -24.07
C TYR A 192 -21.20 -43.38 -23.06
N TRP A 193 -21.24 -43.06 -21.77
CA TRP A 193 -20.92 -44.00 -20.69
C TRP A 193 -21.90 -45.18 -20.65
N ALA A 194 -23.21 -44.92 -20.75
CA ALA A 194 -24.23 -45.97 -20.80
C ALA A 194 -24.02 -46.93 -21.99
N GLY A 195 -23.73 -46.39 -23.19
CA GLY A 195 -23.45 -47.20 -24.38
C GLY A 195 -22.12 -47.98 -24.32
N GLN A 196 -21.18 -47.59 -23.46
CA GLN A 196 -19.94 -48.33 -23.24
C GLN A 196 -20.14 -49.53 -22.31
N GLU A 197 -21.06 -49.41 -21.34
CA GLU A 197 -21.47 -50.50 -20.43
C GLU A 197 -22.15 -51.65 -21.21
N GLU A 198 -23.05 -51.33 -22.15
CA GLU A 198 -23.78 -52.31 -22.97
C GLU A 198 -22.86 -53.16 -23.87
N ARG A 199 -21.77 -52.57 -24.39
CA ARG A 199 -20.82 -53.27 -25.27
C ARG A 199 -19.94 -54.29 -24.54
N LYS A 200 -19.76 -54.15 -23.22
CA LYS A 200 -18.95 -55.10 -22.42
C LYS A 200 -19.69 -56.40 -22.09
N CYS A 201 -21.02 -56.45 -22.24
CA CYS A 201 -21.86 -57.58 -21.81
C CYS A 201 -22.23 -58.59 -22.92
N GLY A 202 -21.84 -58.34 -24.19
CA GLY A 202 -22.38 -59.05 -25.35
C GLY A 202 -21.61 -60.27 -25.90
N ALA A 203 -20.55 -60.76 -25.24
CA ALA A 203 -19.62 -61.72 -25.86
C ALA A 203 -19.45 -63.05 -25.09
N VAL A 204 -20.45 -63.94 -25.12
CA VAL A 204 -20.25 -65.39 -24.84
C VAL A 204 -21.24 -66.24 -25.64
N THR A 205 -20.75 -67.07 -26.57
CA THR A 205 -21.50 -68.18 -27.20
C THR A 205 -20.61 -69.40 -27.37
N PRO A 206 -20.97 -70.60 -26.87
CA PRO A 206 -20.28 -71.84 -27.22
C PRO A 206 -21.08 -72.66 -28.24
N THR A 207 -20.40 -73.11 -29.30
CA THR A 207 -20.95 -74.00 -30.34
C THR A 207 -20.70 -75.45 -29.94
N VAL A 208 -21.76 -76.27 -29.84
CA VAL A 208 -21.68 -77.74 -29.65
C VAL A 208 -22.13 -78.40 -30.94
N THR A 209 -21.28 -79.25 -31.51
CA THR A 209 -21.58 -80.02 -32.75
C THR A 209 -21.82 -81.49 -32.40
N THR A 210 -22.99 -81.99 -32.78
CA THR A 210 -23.42 -83.40 -32.72
C THR A 210 -22.84 -84.22 -33.87
N LEU A 211 -22.48 -85.49 -33.63
CA LEU A 211 -22.19 -86.48 -34.66
C LEU A 211 -22.89 -87.81 -34.37
N SER A 212 -23.41 -88.41 -35.44
CA SER A 212 -24.31 -89.57 -35.50
C SER A 212 -23.60 -90.89 -35.88
N THR A 213 -24.09 -91.95 -35.24
CA THR A 213 -24.16 -93.41 -35.58
C THR A 213 -23.60 -93.96 -36.90
N GLY A 214 -22.96 -95.14 -36.83
CA GLY A 214 -22.92 -96.15 -37.92
C GLY A 214 -21.91 -97.29 -37.72
N GLU A 215 -22.40 -98.53 -37.61
CA GLU A 215 -21.82 -99.74 -37.01
C GLU A 215 -20.73 -100.54 -37.77
N ARG A 216 -19.92 -101.23 -36.94
CA ARG A 216 -19.29 -102.57 -37.03
C ARG A 216 -18.21 -102.88 -38.09
N GLY A 217 -17.07 -102.20 -37.94
CA GLY A 217 -15.70 -102.71 -38.12
C GLY A 217 -14.83 -102.48 -36.86
N GLU A 218 -15.49 -102.39 -35.71
CA GLU A 218 -15.39 -101.24 -34.81
C GLU A 218 -14.51 -101.44 -33.56
N SER A 219 -14.26 -102.67 -33.11
CA SER A 219 -13.77 -102.86 -31.73
C SER A 219 -12.33 -102.40 -31.45
N GLN A 220 -11.41 -102.49 -32.41
CA GLN A 220 -10.01 -102.03 -32.22
C GLN A 220 -9.84 -100.54 -32.51
N HIS A 221 -10.51 -100.02 -33.53
CA HIS A 221 -10.53 -98.60 -33.82
C HIS A 221 -11.23 -97.80 -32.72
N LEU A 222 -12.36 -98.29 -32.17
CA LEU A 222 -12.97 -97.66 -31.00
C LEU A 222 -12.09 -97.75 -29.76
N ALA A 223 -11.30 -98.81 -29.57
CA ALA A 223 -10.41 -98.90 -28.41
C ALA A 223 -9.31 -97.82 -28.46
N VAL A 224 -8.73 -97.58 -29.65
CA VAL A 224 -7.75 -96.52 -29.89
C VAL A 224 -8.38 -95.14 -29.73
N GLU A 225 -9.54 -94.92 -30.35
CA GLU A 225 -10.26 -93.65 -30.21
C GLU A 225 -10.64 -93.39 -28.75
N LEU A 226 -11.10 -94.40 -28.00
CA LEU A 226 -11.44 -94.28 -26.59
C LEU A 226 -10.18 -94.00 -25.74
N ALA A 227 -9.02 -94.56 -26.10
CA ALA A 227 -7.74 -94.22 -25.49
C ALA A 227 -7.33 -92.77 -25.77
N ASP A 228 -7.49 -92.29 -27.00
CA ASP A 228 -7.24 -90.90 -27.40
C ASP A 228 -8.20 -89.93 -26.69
N TRP A 229 -9.49 -90.26 -26.60
CA TRP A 229 -10.47 -89.49 -25.84
C TRP A 229 -10.14 -89.46 -24.35
N LYS A 230 -9.67 -90.58 -23.77
CA LYS A 230 -9.17 -90.63 -22.39
C LYS A 230 -7.91 -89.79 -22.19
N ALA A 231 -6.99 -89.78 -23.15
CA ALA A 231 -5.79 -88.95 -23.10
C ALA A 231 -6.14 -87.45 -23.17
N ARG A 232 -7.03 -87.07 -24.10
CA ARG A 232 -7.58 -85.71 -24.21
C ARG A 232 -8.30 -85.28 -22.94
N LEU A 233 -9.09 -86.17 -22.33
CA LEU A 233 -9.76 -85.89 -21.05
C LEU A 233 -8.77 -85.65 -19.92
N ARG A 234 -7.70 -86.45 -19.82
CA ARG A 234 -6.63 -86.20 -18.82
C ARG A 234 -5.94 -84.87 -19.05
N LYS A 235 -5.59 -84.56 -20.31
CA LYS A 235 -4.99 -83.28 -20.67
C LYS A 235 -5.89 -82.11 -20.31
N GLN A 236 -7.18 -82.18 -20.64
CA GLN A 236 -8.15 -81.13 -20.29
C GLN A 236 -8.33 -80.97 -18.77
N ARG A 237 -8.24 -82.05 -17.99
CA ARG A 237 -8.27 -81.97 -16.51
C ARG A 237 -7.03 -81.27 -15.96
N GLN A 238 -5.85 -81.61 -16.47
CA GLN A 238 -4.61 -80.94 -16.08
C GLN A 238 -4.63 -79.46 -16.47
N GLU A 239 -5.03 -79.13 -17.71
CA GLU A 239 -5.19 -77.75 -18.16
C GLU A 239 -6.22 -76.97 -17.32
N LEU A 240 -7.26 -77.64 -16.80
CA LEU A 240 -8.23 -77.04 -15.90
C LEU A 240 -7.63 -76.78 -14.50
N GLU A 241 -6.86 -77.72 -13.97
CA GLU A 241 -6.18 -77.61 -12.68
C GLU A 241 -5.14 -76.48 -12.70
N GLU A 242 -4.27 -76.44 -13.71
CA GLU A 242 -3.30 -75.35 -13.92
C GLU A 242 -3.98 -73.98 -14.04
N LYS A 243 -5.08 -73.90 -14.80
CA LYS A 243 -5.88 -72.66 -14.89
C LYS A 243 -6.54 -72.28 -13.57
N SER A 244 -6.91 -73.26 -12.74
CA SER A 244 -7.54 -73.01 -11.44
C SER A 244 -6.52 -72.47 -10.43
N GLU A 245 -5.29 -72.95 -10.45
CA GLU A 245 -4.17 -72.46 -9.64
C GLU A 245 -3.78 -71.04 -10.08
N ALA A 246 -3.57 -70.81 -11.38
CA ALA A 246 -3.28 -69.47 -11.91
C ALA A 246 -4.39 -68.46 -11.58
N LEU A 247 -5.66 -68.89 -11.58
CA LEU A 247 -6.78 -68.04 -11.20
C LEU A 247 -6.80 -67.72 -9.70
N ALA A 248 -6.31 -68.63 -8.84
CA ALA A 248 -6.14 -68.36 -7.41
C ALA A 248 -5.03 -67.33 -7.16
N GLU A 249 -3.87 -67.48 -7.81
CA GLU A 249 -2.75 -66.52 -7.73
C GLU A 249 -3.18 -65.12 -8.18
N MET A 250 -3.87 -65.02 -9.32
CA MET A 250 -4.38 -63.74 -9.82
C MET A 250 -5.43 -63.10 -8.89
N LYS A 251 -6.18 -63.90 -8.13
CA LYS A 251 -7.12 -63.38 -7.12
C LYS A 251 -6.38 -62.81 -5.91
N ASP A 252 -5.35 -63.49 -5.43
CA ASP A 252 -4.53 -63.02 -4.30
C ASP A 252 -3.78 -61.73 -4.68
N GLU A 253 -3.22 -61.66 -5.89
CA GLU A 253 -2.61 -60.43 -6.42
C GLU A 253 -3.63 -59.28 -6.54
N LEU A 254 -4.86 -59.58 -6.98
CA LEU A 254 -5.93 -58.60 -7.06
C LEU A 254 -6.34 -58.08 -5.68
N GLU A 255 -6.41 -58.95 -4.66
CA GLU A 255 -6.70 -58.55 -3.28
C GLU A 255 -5.58 -57.71 -2.68
N HIS A 256 -4.32 -58.08 -2.92
CA HIS A 256 -3.16 -57.29 -2.52
C HIS A 256 -3.19 -55.88 -3.15
N ASN A 257 -3.42 -55.80 -4.46
CA ASN A 257 -3.53 -54.54 -5.18
C ASN A 257 -4.70 -53.69 -4.67
N ARG A 258 -5.85 -54.30 -4.35
CA ARG A 258 -6.99 -53.60 -3.74
C ARG A 258 -6.63 -53.01 -2.37
N ALA A 259 -5.92 -53.75 -1.54
CA ALA A 259 -5.47 -53.27 -0.22
C ALA A 259 -4.49 -52.09 -0.37
N GLN A 260 -3.55 -52.17 -1.32
CA GLN A 260 -2.60 -51.08 -1.59
C GLN A 260 -3.32 -49.83 -2.11
N VAL A 261 -4.29 -49.97 -3.01
CA VAL A 261 -5.12 -48.85 -3.49
C VAL A 261 -5.91 -48.23 -2.34
N ALA A 262 -6.46 -49.02 -1.42
CA ALA A 262 -7.16 -48.50 -0.24
C ALA A 262 -6.23 -47.71 0.68
N LYS A 263 -5.00 -48.21 0.91
CA LYS A 263 -3.98 -47.53 1.71
C LYS A 263 -3.58 -46.19 1.09
N LEU A 264 -3.26 -46.19 -0.21
CA LEU A 264 -2.88 -44.97 -0.93
C LEU A 264 -4.02 -43.94 -0.95
N ARG A 265 -5.28 -44.39 -1.05
CA ARG A 265 -6.44 -43.49 -0.94
C ARG A 265 -6.56 -42.85 0.44
N ALA A 266 -6.28 -43.60 1.51
CA ALA A 266 -6.29 -43.06 2.87
C ALA A 266 -5.16 -42.03 3.08
N GLU A 267 -3.94 -42.36 2.65
CA GLU A 267 -2.79 -41.44 2.70
C GLU A 267 -3.05 -40.16 1.88
N MET A 268 -3.69 -40.29 0.71
CA MET A 268 -4.05 -39.14 -0.11
C MET A 268 -5.09 -38.23 0.55
N GLN A 269 -6.03 -38.79 1.32
CA GLN A 269 -6.99 -38.00 2.10
C GLN A 269 -6.32 -37.28 3.27
N ASP A 270 -5.39 -37.94 3.97
CA ASP A 270 -4.64 -37.33 5.07
C ASP A 270 -3.77 -36.17 4.55
N LEU A 271 -3.03 -36.38 3.45
CA LEU A 271 -2.24 -35.32 2.80
C LEU A 271 -3.12 -34.15 2.35
N LYS A 272 -4.33 -34.39 1.85
CA LYS A 272 -5.30 -33.34 1.54
C LYS A 272 -5.73 -32.56 2.77
N GLN A 273 -5.95 -33.23 3.90
CA GLN A 273 -6.33 -32.58 5.15
C GLN A 273 -5.18 -31.72 5.69
N GLN A 274 -3.95 -32.25 5.64
CA GLN A 274 -2.75 -31.50 6.01
C GLN A 274 -2.55 -30.28 5.10
N ALA A 275 -2.73 -30.40 3.79
CA ALA A 275 -2.64 -29.27 2.86
C ALA A 275 -3.64 -28.15 3.18
N ARG A 276 -4.88 -28.51 3.57
CA ARG A 276 -5.89 -27.55 4.03
C ARG A 276 -5.48 -26.85 5.33
N ALA A 277 -4.95 -27.60 6.30
CA ALA A 277 -4.46 -27.02 7.56
C ALA A 277 -3.28 -26.07 7.33
N THR A 278 -2.32 -26.45 6.48
CA THR A 278 -1.19 -25.58 6.11
C THR A 278 -1.64 -24.31 5.38
N LYS A 279 -2.74 -24.37 4.61
CA LYS A 279 -3.34 -23.16 4.03
C LYS A 279 -3.91 -22.25 5.13
N ALA A 280 -4.70 -22.79 6.06
CA ALA A 280 -5.25 -22.01 7.17
C ALA A 280 -4.16 -21.35 8.02
N TYR A 281 -3.06 -22.06 8.32
CA TYR A 281 -1.94 -21.47 9.06
C TYR A 281 -1.20 -20.38 8.28
N ARG A 282 -1.14 -20.47 6.94
CA ARG A 282 -0.60 -19.38 6.11
C ARG A 282 -1.48 -18.14 6.18
N ASP A 283 -2.80 -18.31 6.06
CA ASP A 283 -3.76 -17.21 6.18
C ASP A 283 -3.67 -16.53 7.57
N GLU A 284 -3.48 -17.30 8.65
CA GLU A 284 -3.26 -16.78 10.00
C GLU A 284 -1.93 -16.01 10.11
N LEU A 285 -0.85 -16.53 9.53
CA LEU A 285 0.44 -15.84 9.50
C LEU A 285 0.37 -14.52 8.76
N ASP A 286 -0.35 -14.47 7.63
CA ASP A 286 -0.51 -13.23 6.86
C ASP A 286 -1.35 -12.19 7.63
N SER A 287 -2.40 -12.62 8.34
CA SER A 287 -3.14 -11.74 9.25
C SER A 287 -2.27 -11.19 10.39
N LEU A 288 -1.37 -12.01 10.94
CA LEU A 288 -0.44 -11.58 11.99
C LEU A 288 0.63 -10.62 11.47
N ARG A 289 1.13 -10.83 10.24
CA ARG A 289 2.05 -9.90 9.58
C ARG A 289 1.42 -8.52 9.39
N GLU A 290 0.21 -8.45 8.86
CA GLU A 290 -0.50 -7.18 8.67
C GLU A 290 -0.73 -6.45 10.01
N LYS A 291 -1.08 -7.20 11.07
CA LYS A 291 -1.20 -6.64 12.43
C LYS A 291 0.13 -6.12 12.97
N SER A 292 1.24 -6.81 12.71
CA SER A 292 2.59 -6.37 13.10
C SER A 292 2.95 -5.06 12.40
N GLU A 293 2.79 -4.99 11.08
CA GLU A 293 3.07 -3.77 10.30
C GLU A 293 2.20 -2.58 10.72
N ARG A 294 0.96 -2.85 11.14
CA ARG A 294 0.09 -1.82 11.74
C ARG A 294 0.60 -1.36 13.10
N CYS A 295 1.11 -2.28 13.93
CA CYS A 295 1.71 -1.94 15.21
C CYS A 295 2.94 -1.04 15.02
N ASP A 296 3.86 -1.41 14.11
CA ASP A 296 5.07 -0.65 13.81
C ASP A 296 4.74 0.79 13.36
N ARG A 297 3.70 0.95 12.52
CA ARG A 297 3.21 2.28 12.11
C ARG A 297 2.70 3.11 13.28
N LEU A 298 1.90 2.51 14.16
CA LEU A 298 1.37 3.19 15.34
C LEU A 298 2.49 3.54 16.33
N GLU A 299 3.49 2.68 16.50
CA GLU A 299 4.66 2.95 17.34
C GLU A 299 5.47 4.15 16.80
N ALA A 300 5.66 4.23 15.48
CA ALA A 300 6.31 5.36 14.84
C ALA A 300 5.51 6.67 15.01
N GLU A 301 4.18 6.62 14.94
CA GLU A 301 3.33 7.78 15.22
C GLU A 301 3.42 8.22 16.68
N VAL A 302 3.40 7.28 17.63
CA VAL A 302 3.57 7.57 19.05
C VAL A 302 4.93 8.21 19.33
N ALA A 303 6.01 7.74 18.69
CA ALA A 303 7.32 8.37 18.80
C ALA A 303 7.29 9.83 18.31
N ARG A 304 6.69 10.09 17.14
CA ARG A 304 6.54 11.46 16.62
C ARG A 304 5.71 12.36 17.54
N TYR A 305 4.67 11.82 18.19
CA TYR A 305 3.89 12.60 19.16
C TYR A 305 4.65 12.89 20.45
N ARG A 306 5.54 12.00 20.88
CA ARG A 306 6.45 12.27 22.01
C ARG A 306 7.42 13.40 21.69
N ASP A 307 8.01 13.40 20.49
CA ASP A 307 8.92 14.48 20.06
C ASP A 307 8.18 15.83 20.04
N LYS A 308 6.98 15.88 19.43
CA LYS A 308 6.15 17.09 19.44
C LYS A 308 5.78 17.55 20.84
N LEU A 309 5.54 16.63 21.77
CA LEU A 309 5.25 16.96 23.16
C LEU A 309 6.46 17.62 23.82
N SER A 310 7.67 17.10 23.57
CA SER A 310 8.91 17.70 24.08
C SER A 310 9.16 19.11 23.52
N ASP A 311 8.86 19.34 22.23
CA ASP A 311 8.93 20.69 21.63
C ASP A 311 7.93 21.65 22.29
N LEU A 312 6.69 21.19 22.54
CA LEU A 312 5.67 22.00 23.21
C LEU A 312 6.07 22.35 24.65
N GLU A 313 6.69 21.42 25.38
CA GLU A 313 7.23 21.67 26.72
C GLU A 313 8.36 22.70 26.68
N PHE A 314 9.27 22.60 25.71
CA PHE A 314 10.32 23.59 25.49
C PHE A 314 9.75 25.00 25.23
N TYR A 315 8.82 25.13 24.28
CA TYR A 315 8.22 26.43 23.96
C TYR A 315 7.41 26.98 25.13
N ARG A 316 6.73 26.13 25.90
CA ARG A 316 6.03 26.54 27.12
C ARG A 316 6.99 27.15 28.14
N SER A 317 8.09 26.47 28.44
CA SER A 317 9.14 26.97 29.34
C SER A 317 9.68 28.31 28.84
N ARG A 318 9.95 28.43 27.53
CA ARG A 318 10.46 29.67 26.93
C ARG A 318 9.48 30.83 27.04
N VAL A 319 8.19 30.58 26.89
CA VAL A 319 7.15 31.60 27.07
C VAL A 319 7.04 32.01 28.54
N GLU A 320 7.16 31.07 29.48
CA GLU A 320 7.15 31.36 30.92
C GLU A 320 8.36 32.22 31.33
N GLU A 321 9.56 31.93 30.81
CA GLU A 321 10.76 32.79 30.96
C GLU A 321 10.53 34.20 30.44
N LEU A 322 10.08 34.34 29.19
CA LEU A 322 9.85 35.66 28.58
C LEU A 322 8.78 36.47 29.32
N ARG A 323 7.78 35.81 29.91
CA ARG A 323 6.80 36.48 30.78
C ARG A 323 7.45 36.98 32.07
N GLN A 324 8.40 36.24 32.64
CA GLN A 324 9.14 36.68 33.81
C GLN A 324 10.05 37.86 33.49
N ASP A 325 10.78 37.81 32.37
CA ASP A 325 11.64 38.91 31.92
C ASP A 325 10.82 40.19 31.68
N ASN A 326 9.65 40.08 31.02
CA ASN A 326 8.76 41.22 30.81
C ASN A 326 8.26 41.82 32.13
N ARG A 327 7.90 40.99 33.13
CA ARG A 327 7.50 41.47 34.45
C ARG A 327 8.60 42.29 35.12
N VAL A 328 9.84 41.79 35.09
CA VAL A 328 10.99 42.52 35.65
C VAL A 328 11.22 43.84 34.89
N LEU A 329 11.11 43.83 33.56
CA LEU A 329 11.22 45.05 32.76
C LEU A 329 10.13 46.07 33.11
N GLU A 330 8.88 45.64 33.29
CA GLU A 330 7.79 46.50 33.72
C GLU A 330 8.06 47.11 35.11
N GLU A 331 8.50 46.32 36.08
CA GLU A 331 8.88 46.81 37.42
C GLU A 331 10.03 47.84 37.34
N THR A 332 11.04 47.60 36.49
CA THR A 332 12.13 48.58 36.29
C THR A 332 11.65 49.85 35.61
N ARG A 333 10.71 49.76 34.66
CA ARG A 333 10.10 50.92 34.00
C ARG A 333 9.34 51.76 35.02
N GLU A 334 8.49 51.14 35.84
CA GLU A 334 7.72 51.83 36.89
C GLU A 334 8.66 52.53 37.88
N MET A 335 9.74 51.87 38.32
CA MET A 335 10.75 52.48 39.18
C MET A 335 11.39 53.71 38.55
N LEU A 336 11.77 53.65 37.26
CA LEU A 336 12.38 54.78 36.54
C LEU A 336 11.37 55.92 36.32
N GLU A 337 10.11 55.60 36.04
CA GLU A 337 9.02 56.58 35.94
C GLU A 337 8.82 57.31 37.27
N GLU A 338 8.85 56.60 38.40
CA GLU A 338 8.81 57.22 39.73
C GLU A 338 10.01 58.13 40.00
N GLN A 339 11.23 57.67 39.67
CA GLN A 339 12.44 58.49 39.84
C GLN A 339 12.38 59.77 39.00
N LEU A 340 11.88 59.66 37.76
CA LEU A 340 11.68 60.79 36.86
C LEU A 340 10.61 61.75 37.39
N ALA A 341 9.50 61.24 37.94
CA ALA A 341 8.49 62.06 38.60
C ALA A 341 9.06 62.80 39.83
N ARG A 342 9.90 62.15 40.65
CA ARG A 342 10.59 62.79 41.78
C ARG A 342 11.57 63.86 41.31
N ALA A 343 12.31 63.62 40.22
CA ALA A 343 13.21 64.61 39.63
C ALA A 343 12.44 65.84 39.11
N ARG A 344 11.31 65.64 38.43
CA ARG A 344 10.42 66.74 37.99
C ARG A 344 9.92 67.57 39.17
N LYS A 345 9.39 66.93 40.23
CA LYS A 345 8.96 67.64 41.46
C LYS A 345 10.07 68.48 42.10
N ARG A 346 11.30 67.96 42.12
CA ARG A 346 12.47 68.74 42.59
C ARG A 346 12.75 69.94 41.68
N GLY A 347 12.63 69.77 40.37
CA GLY A 347 12.73 70.86 39.39
C GLY A 347 11.68 71.95 39.61
N ASP A 348 10.42 71.56 39.81
CA ASP A 348 9.32 72.50 40.09
C ASP A 348 9.60 73.29 41.38
N HIS A 349 10.07 72.63 42.45
CA HIS A 349 10.44 73.29 43.69
C HIS A 349 11.62 74.26 43.54
N LEU A 350 12.61 73.92 42.70
CA LEU A 350 13.70 74.85 42.38
C LEU A 350 13.17 76.11 41.69
N MET A 351 12.19 76.00 40.78
CA MET A 351 11.56 77.17 40.16
C MET A 351 10.80 78.03 41.16
N GLU A 352 10.10 77.43 42.13
CA GLU A 352 9.42 78.16 43.22
C GLU A 352 10.42 78.95 44.10
N LEU A 353 11.55 78.32 44.44
CA LEU A 353 12.62 78.96 45.20
C LEU A 353 13.27 80.09 44.40
N GLU A 354 13.53 79.89 43.11
CA GLU A 354 14.05 80.94 42.22
C GLU A 354 13.10 82.13 42.13
N ALA A 355 11.78 81.89 42.02
CA ALA A 355 10.77 82.95 42.03
C ALA A 355 10.78 83.71 43.36
N SER A 356 10.87 83.01 44.49
CA SER A 356 10.95 83.62 45.83
C SER A 356 12.22 84.45 46.01
N ILE A 357 13.37 83.96 45.54
CA ILE A 357 14.64 84.70 45.54
C ILE A 357 14.50 85.99 44.72
N LEU A 358 13.87 85.91 43.55
CA LEU A 358 13.66 87.08 42.70
C LEU A 358 12.75 88.11 43.38
N GLN A 359 11.68 87.65 44.05
CA GLN A 359 10.79 88.49 44.84
C GLN A 359 11.54 89.19 46.00
N TYR A 360 12.33 88.46 46.79
CA TYR A 360 13.12 89.06 47.86
C TYR A 360 14.16 90.05 47.34
N LYS A 361 14.82 89.76 46.20
CA LYS A 361 15.73 90.71 45.55
C LYS A 361 15.02 91.99 45.15
N GLN A 362 13.78 91.90 44.65
CA GLN A 362 12.96 93.07 44.33
C GLN A 362 12.63 93.86 45.59
N THR A 363 12.14 93.20 46.66
CA THR A 363 11.84 93.87 47.94
C THR A 363 13.06 94.55 48.55
N ILE A 364 14.24 93.92 48.50
CA ILE A 364 15.50 94.54 48.96
C ILE A 364 15.81 95.78 48.14
N ASN A 365 15.64 95.73 46.82
CA ASN A 365 15.85 96.89 45.95
C ASN A 365 14.91 98.04 46.32
N ASP A 366 13.62 97.75 46.50
CA ASP A 366 12.62 98.73 46.92
C ASP A 366 12.99 99.40 48.26
N LEU A 367 13.43 98.60 49.25
CA LEU A 367 13.90 99.12 50.55
C LEU A 367 15.18 99.95 50.45
N VAL A 368 16.10 99.58 49.54
CA VAL A 368 17.31 100.38 49.28
C VAL A 368 16.93 101.73 48.67
N LEU A 369 16.02 101.75 47.71
CA LEU A 369 15.49 102.99 47.13
C LEU A 369 14.79 103.86 48.19
N GLU A 370 14.00 103.27 49.08
CA GLU A 370 13.35 103.97 50.18
C GLU A 370 14.36 104.53 51.18
N ARG A 371 15.40 103.75 51.53
CA ARG A 371 16.52 104.21 52.37
C ARG A 371 17.22 105.40 51.72
N ASP A 372 17.53 105.32 50.43
CA ASP A 372 18.23 106.38 49.70
C ASP A 372 17.39 107.66 49.65
N ALA A 373 16.08 107.55 49.39
CA ALA A 373 15.16 108.67 49.46
C ALA A 373 15.06 109.29 50.87
N ASN A 374 15.02 108.45 51.91
CA ASN A 374 15.04 108.91 53.30
C ASN A 374 16.36 109.59 53.67
N HIS A 375 17.50 109.09 53.15
CA HIS A 375 18.81 109.69 53.35
C HIS A 375 18.91 111.06 52.67
N GLU A 376 18.44 111.17 51.42
CA GLU A 376 18.34 112.45 50.70
C GLU A 376 17.47 113.46 51.48
N LYS A 377 16.32 113.02 51.99
CA LYS A 377 15.43 113.86 52.79
C LYS A 377 16.06 114.29 54.11
N LEU A 378 16.77 113.39 54.79
CA LEU A 378 17.50 113.70 56.02
C LEU A 378 18.61 114.74 55.73
N GLN A 379 19.31 114.59 54.61
CA GLN A 379 20.32 115.53 54.17
C GLN A 379 19.71 116.91 53.87
N GLN A 380 18.58 116.98 53.16
CA GLN A 380 17.82 118.23 52.96
C GLN A 380 17.44 118.88 54.28
N MET A 381 16.90 118.12 55.23
CA MET A 381 16.57 118.63 56.57
C MET A 381 17.82 119.12 57.33
N PHE A 382 18.98 118.47 57.20
CA PHE A 382 20.22 118.96 57.80
C PHE A 382 20.70 120.26 57.16
N GLU A 383 20.61 120.37 55.84
CA GLU A 383 20.93 121.60 55.10
C GLU A 383 20.01 122.74 55.52
N GLU A 384 18.69 122.52 55.53
CA GLU A 384 17.68 123.47 56.01
C GLU A 384 17.91 123.87 57.47
N ASN A 385 18.23 122.91 58.35
CA ASN A 385 18.48 123.17 59.77
C ASN A 385 19.80 123.91 59.98
N ALA A 386 20.82 123.67 59.15
CA ALA A 386 22.06 124.45 59.13
C ALA A 386 21.80 125.88 58.63
N GLU A 387 20.99 126.07 57.59
CA GLU A 387 20.54 127.38 57.12
C GLU A 387 19.74 128.13 58.20
N LEU A 388 18.80 127.45 58.85
CA LEU A 388 18.05 127.99 59.99
C LEU A 388 18.97 128.34 61.17
N ALA A 389 19.99 127.54 61.46
CA ALA A 389 20.99 127.85 62.49
C ALA A 389 21.84 129.07 62.10
N ILE A 390 22.21 129.23 60.83
CA ILE A 390 22.89 130.44 60.33
C ILE A 390 21.97 131.65 60.43
N LEU A 391 20.70 131.51 60.06
CA LEU A 391 19.68 132.56 60.19
C LEU A 391 19.43 132.94 61.65
N SER A 392 19.26 131.96 62.54
CA SER A 392 19.13 132.16 63.99
C SER A 392 20.37 132.81 64.58
N ARG A 393 21.59 132.38 64.19
CA ARG A 393 22.85 133.03 64.59
C ARG A 393 22.99 134.44 64.04
N SER A 394 22.45 134.72 62.84
CA SER A 394 22.38 136.06 62.27
C SER A 394 21.30 136.94 62.92
N GLN A 395 20.20 136.36 63.41
CA GLN A 395 19.19 137.03 64.22
C GLN A 395 19.71 137.31 65.63
N LEU A 396 20.37 136.34 66.28
CA LEU A 396 21.08 136.50 67.57
C LEU A 396 22.21 137.53 67.48
N ASN A 397 22.96 137.60 66.37
CA ASN A 397 23.93 138.67 66.11
C ASN A 397 23.26 140.04 65.85
N ASN A 398 21.99 140.09 65.46
CA ASN A 398 21.24 141.31 65.17
C ASN A 398 20.31 141.76 66.32
N THR A 399 20.11 140.96 67.38
CA THR A 399 19.13 141.31 68.43
C THR A 399 19.62 141.27 69.88
N VAL A 400 20.91 141.06 70.20
CA VAL A 400 21.40 141.31 71.59
C VAL A 400 22.80 141.90 71.60
N HIS A 401 22.92 143.14 71.14
CA HIS A 401 23.54 144.19 71.94
C HIS A 401 22.49 144.58 73.01
N ASP A 402 22.86 144.54 74.29
CA ASP A 402 22.05 144.75 75.51
C ASP A 402 21.09 143.63 75.96
N SER A 403 21.56 142.77 76.88
CA SER A 403 21.27 142.93 78.32
C SER A 403 21.64 141.68 79.12
N ASP A 404 21.83 141.93 80.41
CA ASP A 404 22.50 141.15 81.43
C ASP A 404 21.51 140.33 82.28
N HIS A 405 22.03 139.24 82.88
CA HIS A 405 21.63 138.60 84.15
C HIS A 405 20.52 137.50 84.30
N LEU A 406 20.99 136.35 84.86
CA LEU A 406 20.41 135.36 85.84
C LEU A 406 19.25 134.45 85.37
N ASP A 407 19.06 133.20 85.82
CA ASP A 407 19.78 132.19 86.62
C ASP A 407 18.97 130.85 86.53
N GLU A 408 19.63 129.76 86.89
CA GLU A 408 19.14 128.58 87.64
C GLU A 408 18.07 127.59 87.09
N ASP A 409 18.58 126.37 86.85
CA ASP A 409 18.30 125.12 87.57
C ASP A 409 17.17 124.13 87.24
N THR A 410 17.57 122.88 87.53
CA THR A 410 16.86 121.59 87.72
C THR A 410 16.72 120.71 86.47
N ASP A 411 17.36 119.55 86.34
CA ASP A 411 17.62 118.37 87.21
C ASP A 411 16.75 117.18 86.76
N THR A 412 17.37 116.00 86.83
CA THR A 412 16.82 114.64 86.65
C THR A 412 16.39 114.26 85.22
N GLY A 413 16.76 113.12 84.66
CA GLY A 413 17.41 111.93 85.20
C GLY A 413 16.96 110.72 84.38
N SER A 414 17.78 109.67 84.39
CA SER A 414 17.40 108.27 84.10
C SER A 414 17.00 107.95 82.64
N GLY A 415 17.56 106.94 81.98
CA GLY A 415 18.39 105.88 82.49
C GLY A 415 18.86 104.99 81.35
N ASP A 416 19.90 104.22 81.68
CA ASP A 416 20.27 103.00 81.00
C ASP A 416 19.04 102.15 80.68
N ASN A 417 19.04 101.50 79.51
CA ASN A 417 18.72 100.09 79.46
C ASN A 417 19.36 99.42 78.24
N SER A 418 20.52 98.82 78.53
CA SER A 418 21.05 97.61 77.91
C SER A 418 19.98 96.51 77.79
N LEU A 419 20.02 95.75 76.68
CA LEU A 419 19.54 94.36 76.48
C LEU A 419 19.92 94.01 75.02
N SER A 420 21.11 93.53 74.64
CA SER A 420 21.81 92.29 75.01
C SER A 420 20.91 91.06 75.12
N GLU A 421 21.05 90.18 74.11
CA GLU A 421 20.82 88.72 74.10
C GLU A 421 19.39 88.14 73.93
N GLN A 422 19.40 86.96 73.30
CA GLN A 422 18.38 85.89 73.20
C GLN A 422 17.54 85.85 71.91
N LEU A 423 17.36 84.74 71.18
CA LEU A 423 17.87 83.37 71.27
C LEU A 423 17.80 82.72 69.87
N THR A 424 18.67 81.75 69.71
CA THR A 424 18.69 80.65 68.74
C THR A 424 17.35 79.92 68.56
N SER A 425 17.18 79.34 67.35
CA SER A 425 16.51 78.07 67.03
C SER A 425 15.01 77.90 67.32
N ASN A 426 14.24 77.71 66.24
CA ASN A 426 13.62 76.42 65.93
C ASN A 426 13.44 76.25 64.42
#